data_AF-W9RRN0-F1
#
_entry.id   AF-W9RRN0-F1
#
_cell.length_a   1.000
_cell.length_b   1.000
_cell.length_c   1.000
_cell.angle_alpha   90.00
_cell.angle_beta   90.00
_cell.angle_gamma   90.00
#
_symmetry.space_group_name_H-M   'P 1'
#
loop_
_entity.id
_entity.type
_entity.pdbx_description
1 polymer ?
#
loop_
_entity_poly.entity_id
_entity_poly.type
_entity_poly.pdbx_seq_one_letter_code
_entity_poly.pdbx_strand_id
1 'polypeptide(L)' 'MIGNHTVCRILVDNRSSVDLLYSDCLEKMGIQKEQLENSSRPLYVFTGDSVISQGTIRLPITTGEKPQ' A
#
# COMPACT_ATOMS: atom_id res chain seq x y z
N MET A 1 -17.33 -4.44 9.09
CA MET A 1 -17.32 -5.88 8.82
C MET A 1 -18.11 -6.09 7.54
N ILE A 2 -17.46 -6.43 6.43
CA ILE A 2 -18.15 -6.92 5.23
C ILE A 2 -18.07 -8.44 5.37
N GLY A 3 -19.21 -9.08 5.63
CA GLY A 3 -19.37 -10.53 5.83
C GLY A 3 -18.21 -11.23 6.53
N ASN A 4 -18.12 -11.20 7.87
CA ASN A 4 -17.14 -11.95 8.68
C ASN A 4 -15.64 -11.85 8.30
N HIS A 5 -15.25 -10.97 7.38
CA HIS A 5 -13.86 -10.80 6.97
C HIS A 5 -13.24 -9.54 7.60
N THR A 6 -11.99 -9.66 8.04
CA THR A 6 -11.16 -8.51 8.39
C THR A 6 -10.79 -7.79 7.11
N VAL A 7 -11.33 -6.59 6.93
CA VAL A 7 -11.08 -5.77 5.74
C VAL A 7 -10.17 -4.61 6.13
N CYS A 8 -8.98 -4.53 5.52
CA CYS A 8 -8.18 -3.31 5.58
C CYS A 8 -8.73 -2.31 4.55
N ARG A 9 -8.81 -1.03 4.95
CA ARG A 9 -9.16 0.07 4.04
C ARG A 9 -7.86 0.75 3.62
N ILE A 10 -7.68 0.93 2.32
CA ILE A 10 -6.61 1.76 1.77
C ILE A 10 -7.21 3.09 1.29
N LEU A 11 -6.45 4.17 1.40
CA LEU A 11 -6.79 5.43 0.77
C LEU A 11 -6.23 5.40 -0.65
N VAL A 12 -7.10 5.50 -1.65
CA VAL A 12 -6.68 5.66 -3.05
C VAL A 12 -6.68 7.15 -3.36
N ASP A 13 -5.49 7.73 -3.47
CA ASP A 13 -5.32 9.13 -3.89
C ASP A 13 -4.87 9.18 -5.36
N ASN A 14 -5.81 9.46 -6.26
CA ASN A 14 -5.54 9.58 -7.69
C ASN A 14 -4.62 10.77 -8.06
N ARG A 15 -4.29 11.66 -7.12
CA ARG A 15 -3.34 12.76 -7.33
C ARG A 15 -1.95 12.45 -6.76
N SER A 16 -1.79 11.35 -6.03
CA SER A 16 -0.48 10.89 -5.60
C SER A 16 0.23 10.18 -6.75
N SER A 17 1.55 10.35 -6.82
CA SER A 17 2.41 9.59 -7.75
C SER A 17 2.74 8.19 -7.21
N VAL A 18 2.51 7.93 -5.92
CA VAL A 18 2.88 6.69 -5.21
C VAL A 18 1.82 6.33 -4.18
N ASP A 19 1.50 5.04 -4.08
CA ASP A 19 0.71 4.47 -2.98
C ASP A 19 1.62 3.99 -1.85
N LEU A 20 1.26 4.30 -0.60
CA LEU A 20 2.01 3.92 0.60
C LEU A 20 1.24 2.90 1.43
N LEU A 21 1.94 1.87 1.89
CA LEU A 21 1.43 0.87 2.83
C LEU A 21 2.28 0.88 4.09
N TYR A 22 1.64 1.04 5.25
CA TYR A 22 2.31 0.93 6.55
C TYR A 22 2.70 -0.52 6.86
N SER A 23 3.79 -0.71 7.59
CA SER A 23 4.28 -2.03 8.03
C SER A 23 3.18 -2.86 8.71
N ASP A 24 2.41 -2.25 9.60
CA ASP A 24 1.37 -2.94 10.36
C ASP A 24 0.22 -3.42 9.45
N CYS A 25 -0.03 -2.73 8.33
CA CYS A 25 -0.99 -3.18 7.34
C CYS A 25 -0.44 -4.37 6.55
N LEU A 26 0.85 -4.35 6.19
CA LEU A 26 1.52 -5.49 5.56
C LEU A 26 1.41 -6.75 6.43
N GLU A 27 1.68 -6.61 7.74
CA GLU A 27 1.57 -7.69 8.73
C GLU A 27 0.13 -8.21 8.86
N LYS A 28 -0.86 -7.32 8.93
CA LYS A 28 -2.29 -7.69 8.97
C LYS A 28 -2.75 -8.39 7.70
N MET A 29 -2.11 -8.15 6.56
CA MET A 29 -2.36 -8.86 5.31
C MET A 29 -1.66 -10.24 5.25
N GLY A 30 -0.85 -10.59 6.26
CA GLY A 30 -0.09 -11.84 6.29
C GLY A 30 1.07 -11.88 5.29
N ILE A 31 1.51 -10.72 4.81
CA ILE A 31 2.60 -10.61 3.84
C ILE A 31 3.92 -10.49 4.61
N GLN A 32 4.86 -11.36 4.29
CA GLN A 32 6.17 -11.39 4.93
C GLN A 32 7.10 -10.32 4.34
N LYS A 33 7.99 -9.75 5.15
CA LYS A 33 8.89 -8.66 4.73
C LYS A 33 9.87 -9.12 3.65
N GLU A 34 10.18 -10.40 3.61
CA GLU A 34 11.04 -11.08 2.65
C GLU A 34 10.41 -11.11 1.25
N GLN A 35 9.11 -10.87 1.13
CA GLN A 35 8.41 -10.75 -0.14
C GLN A 35 8.52 -9.33 -0.75
N LEU A 36 9.10 -8.38 -0.01
CA LEU A 36 9.33 -7.04 -0.53
C LEU A 36 10.54 -7.03 -1.47
N GLU A 37 10.38 -6.34 -2.59
CA GLU A 37 11.49 -6.02 -3.47
C GLU A 37 12.29 -4.85 -2.88
N ASN A 38 13.61 -4.93 -2.93
CA ASN A 38 14.48 -3.87 -2.43
C ASN A 38 14.21 -2.56 -3.17
N SER A 39 13.99 -1.50 -2.40
CA SER A 39 13.85 -0.14 -2.90
C SER A 39 14.95 0.73 -2.30
N SER A 40 15.71 1.41 -3.15
CA SER A 40 16.69 2.43 -2.74
C SER A 40 16.23 3.85 -3.09
N ARG A 41 15.02 4.00 -3.62
CA ARG A 41 14.49 5.28 -4.08
C ARG A 41 13.88 6.06 -2.91
N PRO A 42 14.38 7.27 -2.59
CA PRO A 42 13.74 8.13 -1.60
C PRO A 42 12.39 8.62 -2.12
N LEU A 43 11.39 8.60 -1.24
CA LEU A 43 10.09 9.22 -1.45
C LEU A 43 10.08 10.58 -0.75
N TYR A 44 9.73 11.62 -1.49
CA TYR A 44 9.74 12.99 -0.98
C TYR A 44 8.35 13.39 -0.50
N VAL A 45 8.30 13.92 0.71
CA VAL A 45 7.11 14.51 1.30
C VAL A 45 7.05 15.99 0.91
N PHE A 46 5.87 16.59 0.93
CA PHE A 46 5.66 18.01 0.62
C PHE A 46 6.48 18.96 1.50
N THR A 47 6.92 18.53 2.69
CA THR A 47 7.79 19.30 3.58
C THR A 47 9.25 19.35 3.12
N GLY A 48 9.61 18.62 2.05
CA GLY A 48 10.98 18.48 1.56
C GLY A 48 11.75 17.34 2.24
N ASP A 49 11.16 16.74 3.28
CA ASP A 49 11.70 15.55 3.91
C ASP A 49 11.63 14.35 2.97
N SER A 50 12.52 13.39 3.17
CA SER A 50 12.53 12.14 2.41
C SER A 50 12.47 10.93 3.32
N VAL A 51 11.81 9.88 2.84
CA VAL A 51 11.76 8.57 3.48
C VAL A 51 12.21 7.49 2.50
N ILE A 52 13.05 6.57 2.96
CA ILE A 52 13.38 5.37 2.20
C ILE A 52 12.38 4.28 2.61
N SER A 53 11.65 3.73 1.64
CA SER A 53 10.73 2.64 1.92
C SER A 53 11.48 1.35 2.27
N GLN A 54 10.88 0.49 3.08
CA GLN A 54 11.45 -0.83 3.38
C GLN A 54 11.58 -1.71 2.12
N GLY A 55 10.72 -1.46 1.14
CA GLY A 55 10.73 -2.10 -0.16
C GLY A 55 9.50 -1.72 -0.98
N THR A 56 9.25 -2.46 -2.05
CA THR A 56 8.05 -2.37 -2.88
C THR A 56 7.38 -3.73 -2.99
N ILE A 57 6.07 -3.72 -3.21
CA ILE A 57 5.28 -4.94 -3.46
C ILE A 57 4.24 -4.66 -4.55
N ARG A 58 3.95 -5.68 -5.34
CA ARG A 58 2.83 -5.66 -6.29
C ARG A 58 1.66 -6.43 -5.69
N LEU A 59 0.58 -5.73 -5.40
CA LEU A 59 -0.65 -6.33 -4.88
C LEU A 59 -1.63 -6.59 -6.04
N PRO A 60 -2.31 -7.74 -6.07
CA PRO A 60 -3.43 -7.94 -6.99
C PRO A 60 -4.58 -7.02 -6.58
N ILE A 61 -5.15 -6.30 -7.55
CA ILE A 61 -6.29 -5.40 -7.34
C ILE A 61 -7.47 -5.94 -8.13
N THR A 62 -8.65 -5.97 -7.52
CA THR A 62 -9.93 -6.25 -8.18
C THR A 62 -10.83 -5.03 -8.03
N THR A 63 -11.26 -4.45 -9.16
CA THR A 63 -12.23 -3.35 -9.18
C THR A 63 -13.62 -3.90 -9.46
N GLY A 64 -14.63 -3.42 -8.72
CA GLY A 64 -16.03 -3.74 -9.03
C GLY A 64 -16.46 -3.15 -10.37
N GLU A 65 -17.51 -3.72 -10.97
CA GLU A 65 -18.09 -3.16 -12.19
C GLU A 65 -18.83 -1.86 -11.91
N LYS A 66 -18.93 -1.02 -12.94
CA LYS A 66 -19.70 0.22 -12.86
C LYS A 66 -21.18 -0.13 -12.58
N PRO A 67 -21.84 0.53 -11.62
CA PRO A 67 -23.28 0.35 -11.43
C PRO A 67 -24.02 0.67 -12.73
N GLN A 68 -24.99 -0.19 -13.10
CA GLN A 68 -25.91 0.07 -14.23
C GLN A 68 -26.81 1.27 -13.95
#